data_AF-A0A2A2EU14-F1
#
_entry.id   AF-A0A2A2EU14-F1
#
_cell.length_a   1.000
_cell.length_b   1.000
_cell.length_c   1.000
_cell.angle_alpha   90.00
_cell.angle_beta   90.00
_cell.angle_gamma   90.00
#
_symmetry.space_group_name_H-M   'P 1'
#
loop_
_entity.id
_entity.type
_entity.pdbx_description
1 polymer ?
#
loop_
_entity_poly.entity_id
_entity_poly.type
_entity_poly.pdbx_seq_one_letter_code
_entity_poly.pdbx_strand_id
1 'polypeptide(L)'
;MRKVNRVIMLAALAFCTSSVAYANSYCELDGAYTESGEYVYGECYMYNKDYGELDGAYTESGEYVYGECYRYSKDYAELEGAYTESGEYVYGECYFY
;
A
#
# COMPACT_ATOMS: atom_id res chain seq x y z
N MET A 1 14.90 -40.86 44.11
CA MET A 1 14.45 -41.29 42.76
C MET A 1 13.66 -40.14 42.12
N ARG A 2 14.21 -39.55 41.06
CA ARG A 2 13.62 -38.44 40.30
C ARG A 2 12.43 -38.94 39.47
N LYS A 3 11.30 -38.23 39.52
CA LYS A 3 10.29 -38.26 38.45
C LYS A 3 10.10 -36.84 37.94
N VAL A 4 10.98 -36.47 37.00
CA VAL A 4 10.81 -35.26 36.19
C VAL A 4 9.74 -35.63 35.16
N ASN A 5 8.49 -35.26 35.40
CA ASN A 5 7.43 -35.48 34.43
C ASN A 5 7.58 -34.46 33.30
N ARG A 6 8.09 -34.97 32.18
CA ARG A 6 8.17 -34.31 30.88
C ARG A 6 6.75 -34.14 30.35
N VAL A 7 6.25 -32.91 30.32
CA VAL A 7 5.23 -32.51 29.34
C VAL A 7 5.90 -31.44 28.49
N ILE A 8 6.65 -31.93 27.52
CA ILE A 8 7.32 -31.17 26.48
C ILE A 8 6.36 -31.08 25.30
N MET A 9 6.22 -29.87 24.77
CA MET A 9 5.77 -29.50 23.42
C MET A 9 4.44 -30.05 22.92
N LEU A 10 3.47 -29.14 22.80
CA LEU A 10 2.61 -29.04 21.61
C LEU A 10 2.11 -27.59 21.50
N ALA A 11 3.04 -26.70 21.15
CA ALA A 11 2.74 -25.36 20.65
C ALA A 11 3.46 -25.23 19.32
N ALA A 12 2.88 -25.82 18.26
CA ALA A 12 3.47 -25.80 16.94
C ALA A 12 2.39 -25.46 15.91
N LEU A 13 2.63 -24.33 15.24
CA LEU A 13 2.14 -23.95 13.91
C LEU A 13 0.66 -23.60 13.78
N ALA A 14 0.32 -22.39 14.24
CA ALA A 14 -0.83 -21.66 13.72
C ALA A 14 -0.48 -20.18 13.54
N PHE A 15 0.64 -19.87 12.86
CA PHE A 15 0.92 -18.50 12.46
C PHE A 15 1.61 -18.47 11.10
N CYS A 16 1.15 -17.54 10.27
CA CYS A 16 1.69 -17.10 8.98
C CYS A 16 1.30 -17.91 7.74
N THR A 17 0.06 -17.75 7.28
CA THR A 17 -0.28 -17.81 5.85
C THR A 17 -1.15 -16.62 5.43
N SER A 18 -0.71 -15.39 5.70
CA SER A 18 -1.40 -14.18 5.20
C SER A 18 -0.52 -13.31 4.29
N SER A 19 0.74 -13.68 4.05
CA SER A 19 1.72 -12.85 3.33
C SER A 19 1.58 -12.84 1.81
N VAL A 20 0.71 -13.66 1.22
CA VAL A 20 0.59 -13.82 -0.25
C VAL A 20 -0.63 -13.09 -0.83
N ALA A 21 -1.57 -12.63 -0.01
CA ALA A 21 -2.89 -12.19 -0.50
C ALA A 21 -2.94 -10.78 -1.14
N TYR A 22 -1.83 -10.04 -1.19
CA TYR A 22 -1.88 -8.60 -1.52
C TYR A 22 -0.91 -8.15 -2.63
N ALA A 23 -0.10 -9.06 -3.17
CA ALA A 23 0.74 -8.76 -4.35
C ALA A 23 -0.12 -8.84 -5.63
N ASN A 24 0.20 -7.99 -6.61
CA ASN A 24 -0.53 -7.85 -7.87
C ASN A 24 -2.00 -7.39 -7.64
N SER A 25 -2.18 -6.42 -6.75
CA SER A 25 -3.48 -5.78 -6.47
C SER A 25 -3.40 -4.29 -6.76
N TYR A 26 -4.56 -3.66 -6.93
CA TYR A 26 -4.70 -2.22 -7.13
C TYR A 26 -5.45 -1.60 -5.95
N CYS A 27 -5.06 -0.40 -5.54
CA CYS A 27 -5.91 0.50 -4.77
C CYS A 27 -6.19 1.77 -5.59
N GLU A 28 -7.35 2.38 -5.38
CA GLU A 28 -7.73 3.62 -6.07
C GLU A 28 -7.36 4.83 -5.22
N LEU A 29 -6.87 5.89 -5.87
CA LEU A 29 -6.63 7.16 -5.20
C LEU A 29 -7.95 7.77 -4.74
N ASP A 30 -8.05 8.10 -3.46
CA ASP A 30 -9.19 8.84 -2.90
C ASP A 30 -8.69 10.14 -2.27
N GLY A 31 -9.37 11.23 -2.62
CA GLY A 31 -9.05 12.57 -2.12
C GLY A 31 -7.62 13.03 -2.38
N ALA A 32 -6.95 12.55 -3.43
CA ALA A 32 -5.59 12.98 -3.78
C ALA A 32 -5.59 14.35 -4.47
N TYR A 33 -4.61 15.20 -4.13
CA TYR A 33 -4.47 16.56 -4.65
C TYR A 33 -3.01 17.03 -4.73
N THR A 34 -2.72 17.94 -5.67
CA THR A 34 -1.42 18.62 -5.78
C THR A 34 -1.25 19.70 -4.71
N GLU A 35 -0.03 20.18 -4.47
CA GLU A 35 0.24 21.28 -3.53
C GLU A 35 -0.60 22.55 -3.80
N SER A 36 -0.90 22.84 -5.07
CA SER A 36 -1.77 23.93 -5.52
C SER A 36 -3.27 23.64 -5.41
N GLY A 37 -3.65 22.41 -5.05
CA GLY A 37 -5.02 22.00 -4.78
C GLY A 37 -5.76 21.41 -5.98
N GLU A 38 -5.05 20.96 -7.00
CA GLU A 38 -5.63 20.28 -8.16
C GLU A 38 -5.92 18.80 -7.83
N TYR A 39 -7.07 18.27 -8.21
CA TYR A 39 -7.38 16.85 -7.96
C TYR A 39 -6.49 15.91 -8.76
N VAL A 40 -6.17 14.76 -8.18
CA VAL A 40 -5.41 13.68 -8.81
C VAL A 40 -6.24 12.40 -8.82
N TYR A 41 -6.27 11.74 -9.97
CA TYR A 41 -6.96 10.47 -10.21
C TYR A 41 -5.96 9.40 -10.58
N GLY A 42 -6.29 8.14 -10.35
CA GLY A 42 -5.46 7.00 -10.72
C GLY A 42 -5.51 5.88 -9.70
N GLU A 43 -4.59 4.94 -9.87
CA GLU A 43 -4.48 3.78 -9.00
C GLU A 43 -3.03 3.61 -8.54
N CYS A 44 -2.85 2.77 -7.53
CA CYS A 44 -1.54 2.27 -7.17
C CYS A 44 -1.47 0.76 -7.36
N TYR A 45 -0.51 0.33 -8.18
CA TYR A 45 -0.26 -1.09 -8.41
C TYR A 45 0.73 -1.64 -7.37
N MET A 46 0.29 -2.65 -6.64
CA MET A 46 1.05 -3.20 -5.52
C MET A 46 1.88 -4.40 -5.96
N TYR A 47 3.19 -4.21 -6.08
CA TYR A 47 4.14 -5.27 -6.43
C TYR A 47 4.26 -6.34 -5.36
N ASN A 48 4.05 -5.96 -4.09
CA ASN A 48 4.08 -6.89 -2.97
C ASN A 48 3.11 -6.48 -1.86
N LYS A 49 3.21 -7.13 -0.70
CA LYS A 49 2.31 -6.91 0.44
C LYS A 49 2.50 -5.55 1.14
N ASP A 50 3.57 -4.82 0.85
CA ASP A 50 3.91 -3.56 1.53
C ASP A 50 4.07 -2.41 0.55
N TYR A 51 4.48 -2.66 -0.70
CA TYR A 51 4.92 -1.63 -1.65
C TYR A 51 4.26 -1.73 -3.02
N GLY A 52 3.96 -0.57 -3.60
CA GLY A 52 3.48 -0.35 -4.96
C GLY A 52 3.92 0.99 -5.53
N GLU A 53 3.51 1.26 -6.76
CA GLU A 53 3.76 2.53 -7.46
C GLU A 53 2.48 3.00 -8.14
N LEU A 54 2.37 4.32 -8.32
CA LEU A 54 1.29 4.92 -9.08
C LEU A 54 1.26 4.37 -10.51
N ASP A 55 0.10 3.91 -10.93
CA ASP A 55 -0.16 3.40 -12.28
C ASP A 55 -1.32 4.20 -12.88
N GLY A 56 -1.07 4.80 -14.05
CA GLY A 56 -2.07 5.63 -14.73
C GLY A 56 -2.58 6.82 -13.92
N ALA A 57 -1.76 7.41 -13.04
CA ALA A 57 -2.15 8.57 -12.24
C ALA A 57 -1.96 9.91 -12.99
N TYR A 58 -2.95 10.80 -12.88
CA TYR A 58 -2.97 12.11 -13.54
C TYR A 58 -3.77 13.17 -12.78
N THR A 59 -3.41 14.43 -12.95
CA THR A 59 -4.15 15.59 -12.42
C THR A 59 -5.44 15.84 -13.21
N GLU A 60 -6.36 16.65 -12.69
CA GLU A 60 -7.61 16.99 -13.40
C GLU A 60 -7.38 17.69 -14.76
N SER A 61 -6.25 18.39 -14.92
CA SER A 61 -5.80 19.00 -16.17
C SER A 61 -5.06 18.02 -17.10
N GLY A 62 -4.79 16.80 -16.65
CA GLY A 62 -4.23 15.70 -17.43
C GLY A 62 -2.70 15.61 -17.39
N GLU A 63 -2.04 16.20 -16.39
CA GLU A 63 -0.61 16.03 -16.15
C GLU A 63 -0.35 14.69 -15.46
N TYR A 64 0.71 13.97 -15.86
CA TYR A 64 1.06 12.70 -15.21
C TYR A 64 1.55 12.89 -13.79
N VAL A 65 1.24 11.93 -12.92
CA VAL A 65 1.73 11.86 -11.53
C VAL A 65 2.51 10.57 -11.33
N TYR A 66 3.67 10.71 -10.68
CA TYR A 66 4.58 9.62 -10.34
C TYR A 66 4.70 9.54 -8.83
N GLY A 67 4.95 8.35 -8.29
CA GLY A 67 5.08 8.18 -6.85
C GLY A 67 4.98 6.72 -6.43
N GLU A 68 5.28 6.49 -5.15
CA GLU A 68 5.21 5.19 -4.52
C GLU A 68 3.96 5.13 -3.63
N CYS A 69 3.51 3.92 -3.30
CA CYS A 69 2.52 3.73 -2.25
C CYS A 69 2.93 2.62 -1.29
N TYR A 70 2.67 2.87 -0.01
CA TYR A 70 3.00 1.95 1.07
C TYR A 70 1.74 1.53 1.81
N ARG A 71 1.54 0.21 1.90
CA ARG A 71 0.36 -0.35 2.54
C ARG A 71 0.50 -0.36 4.06
N TYR A 72 -0.44 0.28 4.74
CA TYR A 72 -0.49 0.34 6.20
C TYR A 72 -1.53 -0.59 6.81
N SER A 73 -2.61 -0.88 6.07
CA SER A 73 -3.65 -1.80 6.52
C SER A 73 -4.15 -2.67 5.38
N LYS A 74 -5.11 -3.55 5.67
CA LYS A 74 -5.74 -4.39 4.65
C LYS A 74 -6.37 -3.56 3.52
N ASP A 75 -6.98 -2.44 3.89
CA ASP A 75 -7.86 -1.67 3.01
C ASP A 75 -7.28 -0.27 2.69
N TYR A 76 -6.02 0.00 3.09
CA TYR A 76 -5.42 1.33 3.02
C TYR A 76 -3.90 1.33 2.73
N ALA A 77 -3.49 2.22 1.84
CA ALA A 77 -2.11 2.60 1.56
C ALA A 77 -1.98 4.14 1.47
N GLU A 78 -0.80 4.66 1.78
CA GLU A 78 -0.48 6.09 1.63
C GLU A 78 0.43 6.31 0.45
N LEU A 79 0.33 7.49 -0.16
CA LEU A 79 1.25 7.97 -1.18
C LEU A 79 2.53 8.45 -0.48
N GLU A 80 3.67 8.03 -1.00
CA GLU A 80 4.98 8.51 -0.55
C GLU A 80 5.79 9.03 -1.74
N GLY A 81 6.34 10.24 -1.58
CA GLY A 81 7.17 10.86 -2.61
C GLY A 81 6.45 11.06 -3.95
N ALA A 82 5.14 11.35 -3.94
CA ALA A 82 4.38 11.56 -5.16
C ALA A 82 4.53 13.00 -5.70
N TYR A 83 4.69 13.12 -7.02
CA TYR A 83 4.88 14.39 -7.72
C TYR A 83 4.31 14.37 -9.16
N THR A 84 3.88 15.52 -9.64
CA THR A 84 3.48 15.73 -11.04
C THR A 84 4.69 15.72 -11.98
N GLU A 85 4.48 15.58 -13.29
CA GLU A 85 5.55 15.67 -14.30
C GLU A 85 6.36 16.98 -14.21
N SER A 86 5.71 18.09 -13.85
CA SER A 86 6.33 19.39 -13.60
C SER A 86 7.03 19.53 -12.24
N GLY A 87 6.90 18.51 -11.37
CA GLY A 87 7.60 18.43 -10.09
C GLY A 87 6.84 19.03 -8.91
N GLU A 88 5.53 19.20 -9.01
CA GLU A 88 4.68 19.62 -7.90
C GLU A 88 4.35 18.43 -6.99
N TYR A 89 4.37 18.62 -5.66
CA TYR A 89 4.04 17.55 -4.72
C TYR A 89 2.57 17.14 -4.80
N VAL A 90 2.30 15.84 -4.65
CA VAL A 90 0.96 15.27 -4.55
C VAL A 90 0.78 14.61 -3.18
N TYR A 91 -0.36 14.88 -2.57
CA TYR A 91 -0.80 14.30 -1.31
C TYR A 91 -2.06 13.49 -1.56
N GLY A 92 -2.25 12.41 -0.80
CA GLY A 92 -3.45 11.61 -0.93
C GLY A 92 -3.31 10.25 -0.30
N GLU A 93 -4.40 9.50 -0.41
CA GLU A 93 -4.54 8.17 0.14
C GLU A 93 -4.99 7.21 -0.96
N CYS A 94 -4.82 5.91 -0.72
CA CYS A 94 -5.16 4.87 -1.66
C CYS A 94 -5.92 3.74 -0.94
N TYR A 95 -7.10 3.40 -1.44
CA TYR A 95 -8.01 2.43 -0.79
C TYR A 95 -8.25 1.19 -1.64
N PHE A 96 -8.20 0.02 -1.00
CA PHE A 96 -8.47 -1.27 -1.65
C PHE A 96 -9.96 -1.62 -1.56
N TYR A 97 -10.52 -2.21 -2.62
CA TYR A 97 -11.91 -2.69 -2.70
C TYR A 97 -12.08 -4.17 -2.30
#